data_AF-A0AAD6XZE3-F1
#
_entry.id   AF-A0AAD6XZE3-F1
#
_cell.length_a   1.000
_cell.length_b   1.000
_cell.length_c   1.000
_cell.angle_alpha   90.00
_cell.angle_beta   90.00
_cell.angle_gamma   90.00
#
_symmetry.space_group_name_H-M   'P 1'
#
loop_
_entity.id
_entity.type
_entity.pdbx_description
1 polymer ?
#
loop_
_entity_poly.entity_id
_entity_poly.type
_entity_poly.pdbx_seq_one_letter_code
_entity_poly.pdbx_strand_id
1 'polypeptide(L)'
;MSAASLAQEEEEFVAALQLFTGLRYFVSVPFITLVFDHLVTIDQEVTMIWTNPTVRWHSKLAFFINRYLPPAIISYVVYTQLTFFEPLRTCQFGPTPRVLTGMMCVTSLFDFALVALVLFNAIDRPRRTNIELISALENDGAGLFVTIFALRFSEVFISLYRPTAEVFVAVTTVWALCTMINSRFHMRLEGLALATARGAVIMLEDM
;
A
#
# COMPACT_ATOMS: atom_id res chain seq x y z
N MET A 1 -46.94 -8.30 7.57
CA MET A 1 -45.78 -7.54 8.08
C MET A 1 -46.23 -6.80 9.32
N SER A 2 -45.55 -6.95 10.45
CA SER A 2 -45.97 -6.34 11.74
C SER A 2 -45.39 -4.93 11.85
N ALA A 3 -46.01 -4.04 12.62
CA ALA A 3 -45.48 -2.69 12.84
C ALA A 3 -44.05 -2.70 13.43
N ALA A 4 -43.69 -3.75 14.17
CA ALA A 4 -42.35 -3.93 14.71
C ALA A 4 -41.31 -4.27 13.62
N SER A 5 -41.69 -5.03 12.59
CA SER A 5 -40.76 -5.33 11.48
C SER A 5 -40.51 -4.10 10.61
N LEU A 6 -41.50 -3.22 10.46
CA LEU A 6 -41.35 -1.95 9.72
C LEU A 6 -40.43 -0.97 10.44
N ALA A 7 -40.61 -0.81 11.76
CA ALA A 7 -39.76 0.07 12.56
C ALA A 7 -38.30 -0.41 12.57
N GLN A 8 -38.08 -1.72 12.61
CA GLN A 8 -36.74 -2.31 12.57
C GLN A 8 -36.07 -2.13 11.20
N GLU A 9 -36.82 -2.26 10.11
CA GLU A 9 -36.33 -2.02 8.75
C GLU A 9 -35.98 -0.54 8.52
N GLU A 10 -36.75 0.39 9.12
CA GLU A 10 -36.50 1.82 9.04
C GLU A 10 -35.25 2.24 9.83
N GLU A 11 -35.03 1.68 11.02
CA GLU A 11 -33.83 1.94 11.81
C GLU A 11 -32.55 1.40 11.15
N GLU A 12 -32.62 0.20 10.57
CA GLU A 12 -31.54 -0.41 9.80
C GLU A 12 -31.21 0.42 8.54
N PHE A 13 -32.25 0.96 7.88
CA PHE A 13 -32.09 1.86 6.73
C PHE A 13 -31.43 3.19 7.09
N VAL A 14 -31.83 3.82 8.20
CA VAL A 14 -31.25 5.09 8.68
C VAL A 14 -29.79 4.90 9.08
N ALA A 15 -29.45 3.80 9.78
CA ALA A 15 -28.08 3.46 10.14
C ALA A 15 -27.21 3.25 8.90
N ALA A 16 -27.72 2.55 7.88
CA ALA A 16 -27.04 2.40 6.60
C ALA A 16 -26.79 3.75 5.94
N LEU A 17 -27.77 4.67 5.94
CA LEU A 17 -27.65 6.00 5.34
C LEU A 17 -26.52 6.85 5.94
N GLN A 18 -26.40 6.83 7.28
CA GLN A 18 -25.35 7.57 7.99
C GLN A 18 -23.96 6.98 7.67
N LEU A 19 -23.85 5.66 7.63
CA LEU A 19 -22.62 4.97 7.24
C LEU A 19 -22.20 5.32 5.81
N PHE A 20 -23.14 5.29 4.86
CA PHE A 20 -22.90 5.66 3.46
C PHE A 20 -22.42 7.12 3.32
N THR A 21 -23.02 8.04 4.07
CA THR A 21 -22.67 9.47 4.02
C THR A 21 -21.26 9.72 4.57
N GLY A 22 -20.88 9.03 5.64
CA GLY A 22 -19.51 9.10 6.19
C GLY A 22 -18.49 8.55 5.19
N LEU A 23 -18.71 7.34 4.67
CA LEU A 23 -17.77 6.63 3.79
C LEU A 23 -17.46 7.37 2.48
N ARG A 24 -18.38 8.22 1.99
CA ARG A 24 -18.20 9.05 0.79
C ARG A 24 -16.92 9.88 0.83
N TYR A 25 -16.61 10.48 1.98
CA TYR A 25 -15.43 11.33 2.14
C TYR A 25 -14.17 10.51 2.44
N PHE A 26 -14.32 9.36 3.11
CA PHE A 26 -13.19 8.53 3.51
C PHE A 26 -12.43 7.89 2.35
N VAL A 27 -13.08 7.58 1.21
CA VAL A 27 -12.36 7.06 0.02
C VAL A 27 -11.40 8.09 -0.58
N SER A 28 -11.71 9.38 -0.47
CA SER A 28 -10.89 10.45 -1.06
C SER A 28 -9.62 10.72 -0.24
N VAL A 29 -9.67 10.50 1.08
CA VAL A 29 -8.54 10.74 2.01
C VAL A 29 -7.27 9.98 1.61
N PRO A 30 -7.28 8.64 1.41
CA PRO A 30 -6.06 7.92 1.05
C PRO A 30 -5.54 8.33 -0.32
N PHE A 31 -6.40 8.63 -1.28
CA PHE A 31 -5.99 9.13 -2.59
C PHE A 31 -5.27 10.48 -2.49
N ILE A 32 -5.85 11.45 -1.76
CA ILE A 32 -5.24 12.76 -1.54
C ILE A 32 -3.89 12.60 -0.83
N THR A 33 -3.82 11.71 0.17
CA THR A 33 -2.57 11.43 0.89
C THR A 33 -1.49 10.88 -0.05
N LEU A 34 -1.87 9.99 -0.97
CA LEU A 34 -0.97 9.39 -1.96
C LEU A 34 -0.44 10.45 -2.95
N VAL A 35 -1.31 11.34 -3.43
CA VAL A 35 -0.93 12.47 -4.30
C VAL A 35 -0.05 13.45 -3.55
N PHE A 36 -0.39 13.79 -2.31
CA PHE A 36 0.42 14.67 -1.48
C PHE A 36 1.82 14.09 -1.24
N ASP A 37 1.93 12.79 -0.95
CA ASP A 37 3.21 12.11 -0.81
C ASP A 37 4.05 12.20 -2.08
N HIS A 38 3.45 12.08 -3.28
CA HIS A 38 4.16 12.29 -4.55
C HIS A 38 4.72 13.70 -4.68
N LEU A 39 3.89 14.71 -4.39
CA LEU A 39 4.31 16.11 -4.51
C LEU A 39 5.46 16.45 -3.56
N VAL A 40 5.44 15.89 -2.35
CA VAL A 40 6.45 16.15 -1.33
C VAL A 40 7.78 15.44 -1.61
N THR A 41 7.78 14.30 -2.30
CA THR A 41 9.02 13.52 -2.52
C THR A 41 9.56 13.59 -3.94
N ILE A 42 8.92 14.33 -4.85
CA ILE A 42 9.30 14.34 -6.27
C ILE A 42 10.74 14.83 -6.49
N ASP A 43 11.22 15.76 -5.67
CA ASP A 43 12.60 16.26 -5.69
C ASP A 43 13.61 15.14 -5.39
N GLN A 44 13.31 14.33 -4.37
CA GLN A 44 14.12 13.17 -3.98
C GLN A 44 14.04 12.08 -5.03
N GLU A 45 12.88 11.84 -5.62
CA GLU A 45 12.69 10.85 -6.69
C GLU A 45 13.52 11.18 -7.92
N VAL A 46 13.47 12.45 -8.36
CA VAL A 46 14.24 12.93 -9.51
C VAL A 46 15.72 12.72 -9.28
N THR A 47 16.23 13.14 -8.12
CA THR A 47 17.66 13.09 -7.82
C THR A 47 18.19 11.68 -7.57
N MET A 48 17.48 10.87 -6.77
CA MET A 48 17.97 9.56 -6.30
C MET A 48 17.69 8.43 -7.30
N ILE A 49 16.59 8.49 -8.05
CA ILE A 49 16.15 7.41 -8.95
C ILE A 49 16.33 7.81 -10.41
N TRP A 50 15.74 8.91 -10.84
CA TRP A 50 15.60 9.19 -12.27
C TRP A 50 16.91 9.67 -12.90
N THR A 51 17.52 10.71 -12.33
CA THR A 51 18.77 11.27 -12.84
C THR A 51 19.99 10.44 -12.47
N ASN A 52 19.87 9.57 -11.46
CA ASN A 52 20.99 8.78 -10.98
C ASN A 52 21.36 7.66 -11.99
N PRO A 53 22.58 7.68 -12.56
CA PRO A 53 23.01 6.65 -13.50
C PRO A 53 23.39 5.33 -12.80
N THR A 54 23.63 5.32 -11.49
CA THR A 54 24.04 4.10 -10.76
C THR A 54 22.87 3.15 -10.54
N VAL A 55 21.63 3.66 -10.54
CA VAL A 55 20.43 2.85 -10.36
C VAL A 55 20.16 2.03 -11.62
N ARG A 56 20.06 0.72 -11.43
CA ARG A 56 19.77 -0.23 -12.52
C ARG A 56 18.36 -0.01 -13.06
N TRP A 57 18.17 -0.27 -14.35
CA TRP A 57 16.88 -0.04 -15.01
C TRP A 57 15.72 -0.84 -14.39
N HIS A 58 15.97 -2.07 -13.92
CA HIS A 58 14.96 -2.90 -13.25
C HIS A 58 14.45 -2.24 -11.96
N SER A 59 15.34 -1.63 -11.16
CA SER A 59 14.95 -0.91 -9.94
C SER A 59 14.12 0.32 -10.29
N LYS A 60 14.50 1.06 -11.34
CA LYS A 60 13.69 2.20 -11.84
C LYS A 60 12.31 1.76 -12.30
N LEU A 61 12.22 0.66 -13.04
CA LEU A 61 10.94 0.10 -13.49
C LEU A 61 10.09 -0.39 -12.30
N ALA A 62 10.69 -1.11 -11.35
CA ALA A 62 9.99 -1.57 -10.15
C ALA A 62 9.48 -0.39 -9.30
N PHE A 63 10.29 0.66 -9.16
CA PHE A 63 9.88 1.91 -8.52
C PHE A 63 8.72 2.56 -9.27
N PHE A 64 8.82 2.71 -10.59
CA PHE A 64 7.77 3.28 -11.43
C PHE A 64 6.43 2.55 -11.25
N ILE A 65 6.46 1.22 -11.37
CA ILE A 65 5.28 0.37 -11.23
C ILE A 65 4.71 0.49 -9.82
N ASN A 66 5.53 0.42 -8.77
CA ASN A 66 5.03 0.51 -7.40
C ASN A 66 4.47 1.90 -7.06
N ARG A 67 5.08 2.96 -7.61
CA ARG A 67 4.79 4.36 -7.28
C ARG A 67 3.58 4.90 -8.03
N TYR A 68 3.58 4.78 -9.36
CA TYR A 68 2.62 5.47 -10.24
C TYR A 68 1.44 4.60 -10.67
N LEU A 69 1.60 3.28 -10.68
CA LEU A 69 0.51 2.39 -11.10
C LEU A 69 -0.65 2.35 -10.08
N PRO A 70 -0.41 2.30 -8.76
CA PRO A 70 -1.50 2.27 -7.77
C PRO A 70 -2.46 3.47 -7.83
N PRO A 71 -2.01 4.74 -7.85
CA PRO A 71 -2.95 5.86 -7.97
C PRO A 71 -3.73 5.83 -9.30
N ALA A 72 -3.12 5.37 -10.40
CA ALA A 72 -3.80 5.19 -11.68
C ALA A 72 -4.89 4.11 -11.60
N ILE A 73 -4.59 2.94 -11.02
CA ILE A 73 -5.58 1.87 -10.85
C ILE A 73 -6.69 2.30 -9.90
N ILE A 74 -6.38 2.94 -8.77
CA ILE A 74 -7.39 3.45 -7.83
C ILE A 74 -8.32 4.43 -8.54
N SER A 75 -7.79 5.37 -9.32
CA SER A 75 -8.59 6.33 -10.09
C SER A 75 -9.52 5.63 -11.09
N TYR A 76 -9.00 4.64 -11.82
CA TYR A 76 -9.77 3.85 -12.77
C TYR A 76 -10.88 3.03 -12.10
N VAL A 77 -10.58 2.38 -10.98
CA VAL A 77 -11.55 1.60 -10.21
C VAL A 77 -12.65 2.51 -9.66
N VAL A 78 -12.30 3.64 -9.06
CA VAL A 78 -13.30 4.60 -8.55
C VAL A 78 -14.19 5.09 -9.69
N TYR A 79 -13.62 5.45 -10.84
CA TYR A 79 -14.38 5.90 -12.00
C TYR A 79 -15.37 4.84 -12.50
N THR A 80 -14.95 3.57 -12.60
CA THR A 80 -15.79 2.49 -13.14
C THR A 80 -16.82 1.94 -12.15
N GLN A 81 -16.59 2.09 -10.84
CA GLN A 81 -17.46 1.54 -9.79
C GLN A 81 -18.46 2.57 -9.24
N LEU A 82 -18.30 3.85 -9.56
CA LEU A 82 -19.21 4.90 -9.12
C LEU A 82 -20.51 4.86 -9.94
N THR A 83 -21.63 4.62 -9.27
CA THR A 83 -22.95 4.58 -9.90
C THR A 83 -23.88 5.59 -9.23
N PHE A 84 -24.76 6.22 -10.02
CA PHE A 84 -25.75 7.15 -9.48
C PHE A 84 -26.97 6.38 -8.97
N PHE A 85 -27.35 6.62 -7.71
CA PHE A 85 -28.51 6.00 -7.08
C PHE A 85 -29.64 7.02 -6.98
N GLU A 86 -30.61 6.88 -7.88
CA GLU A 86 -31.74 7.81 -8.04
C GLU A 86 -32.52 8.07 -6.73
N PRO A 87 -32.87 7.06 -5.91
CA PRO A 87 -33.72 7.28 -4.73
C PRO A 87 -33.11 8.21 -3.68
N LEU A 88 -31.77 8.24 -3.58
CA LEU A 88 -31.05 9.09 -2.61
C LEU A 88 -30.33 10.26 -3.28
N ARG A 89 -30.44 10.41 -4.61
CA ARG A 89 -29.74 11.43 -5.42
C ARG A 89 -28.24 11.52 -5.07
N THR A 90 -27.61 10.37 -4.86
CA THR A 90 -26.21 10.28 -4.44
C THR A 90 -25.45 9.27 -5.29
N CYS A 91 -24.14 9.40 -5.33
CA CYS A 91 -23.27 8.40 -5.92
C CYS A 91 -22.94 7.32 -4.88
N GLN A 92 -23.02 6.06 -5.28
CA GLN A 92 -22.63 4.91 -4.47
C GLN A 92 -21.70 3.98 -5.24
N PHE A 93 -20.92 3.20 -4.52
CA PHE A 93 -20.10 2.15 -5.12
C PHE A 93 -20.97 0.95 -5.48
N GLY A 94 -20.79 0.45 -6.70
CA GLY A 94 -21.37 -0.83 -7.15
C GLY A 94 -20.81 -2.01 -6.35
N PRO A 95 -21.38 -3.22 -6.51
CA PRO A 95 -20.97 -4.40 -5.75
C PRO A 95 -19.52 -4.78 -6.04
N THR A 96 -18.79 -5.19 -4.99
CA THR A 96 -17.39 -5.58 -5.12
C THR A 96 -17.25 -6.81 -6.03
N PRO A 97 -16.47 -6.74 -7.12
CA PRO A 97 -16.27 -7.91 -7.96
C PRO A 97 -15.45 -8.96 -7.20
N ARG A 98 -15.88 -10.24 -7.26
CA ARG A 98 -15.19 -11.36 -6.59
C ARG A 98 -13.72 -11.51 -7.00
N VAL A 99 -13.39 -11.06 -8.22
CA VAL A 99 -12.02 -11.04 -8.74
C VAL A 99 -11.11 -10.16 -7.88
N LEU A 100 -11.63 -9.06 -7.33
CA LEU A 100 -10.85 -8.18 -6.46
C LEU A 100 -10.44 -8.90 -5.18
N THR A 101 -11.37 -9.57 -4.50
CA THR A 101 -11.08 -10.41 -3.32
C THR A 101 -10.06 -11.50 -3.66
N GLY A 102 -10.22 -12.19 -4.79
CA GLY A 102 -9.26 -13.20 -5.24
C GLY A 102 -7.85 -12.64 -5.44
N MET A 103 -7.74 -11.46 -6.06
CA MET A 103 -6.46 -10.77 -6.25
C MET A 103 -5.78 -10.45 -4.90
N MET A 104 -6.55 -9.95 -3.92
CA MET A 104 -6.01 -9.64 -2.59
C MET A 104 -5.52 -10.88 -1.85
N CYS A 105 -6.22 -12.01 -1.98
CA CYS A 105 -5.76 -13.27 -1.39
C CYS A 105 -4.42 -13.72 -1.98
N VAL A 106 -4.27 -13.61 -3.31
CA VAL A 106 -3.03 -13.99 -4.00
C VAL A 106 -1.86 -13.10 -3.57
N THR A 107 -2.07 -11.78 -3.47
CA THR A 107 -1.01 -10.86 -3.01
C THR A 107 -0.61 -11.12 -1.57
N SER A 108 -1.58 -11.35 -0.68
CA SER A 108 -1.29 -11.66 0.73
C SER A 108 -0.57 -13.01 0.90
N LEU A 109 -0.88 -14.01 0.06
CA LEU A 109 -0.17 -15.28 0.07
C LEU A 109 1.28 -15.12 -0.40
N PHE A 110 1.50 -14.30 -1.43
CA PHE A 110 2.85 -13.97 -1.88
C PHE A 110 3.65 -13.27 -0.77
N ASP A 111 3.06 -12.29 -0.09
CA ASP A 111 3.72 -11.59 1.02
C ASP A 111 4.01 -12.54 2.19
N PHE A 112 3.10 -13.47 2.49
CA PHE A 112 3.36 -14.53 3.48
C PHE A 112 4.59 -15.37 3.09
N ALA A 113 4.70 -15.76 1.83
CA ALA A 113 5.85 -16.51 1.33
C ALA A 113 7.15 -15.71 1.44
N LEU A 114 7.11 -14.39 1.20
CA LEU A 114 8.26 -13.50 1.40
C LEU A 114 8.68 -13.42 2.86
N VAL A 115 7.73 -13.22 3.79
CA VAL A 115 8.02 -13.21 5.22
C VAL A 115 8.62 -14.54 5.65
N ALA A 116 8.05 -15.66 5.21
CA ALA A 116 8.58 -16.99 5.52
C ALA A 116 10.01 -17.15 5.00
N LEU A 117 10.29 -16.76 3.76
CA LEU A 117 11.63 -16.82 3.18
C LEU A 117 12.64 -15.96 3.95
N VAL A 118 12.26 -14.75 4.35
CA VAL A 118 13.12 -13.85 5.15
C VAL A 118 13.41 -14.47 6.51
N LEU A 119 12.41 -15.05 7.18
CA LEU A 119 12.60 -15.73 8.46
C LEU A 119 13.49 -16.97 8.33
N PHE A 120 13.30 -17.78 7.29
CA PHE A 120 14.17 -18.94 7.03
C PHE A 120 15.62 -18.51 6.75
N ASN A 121 15.82 -17.48 5.93
CA ASN A 121 17.15 -16.94 5.65
C ASN A 121 17.82 -16.36 6.91
N ALA A 122 17.06 -15.75 7.81
CA ALA A 122 17.58 -15.23 9.08
C ALA A 122 17.99 -16.36 10.03
N ILE A 123 17.29 -17.49 10.01
CA ILE A 123 17.61 -18.68 10.82
C ILE A 123 18.85 -19.41 10.31
N ASP A 124 19.02 -19.53 8.98
CA ASP A 124 20.06 -20.35 8.36
C ASP A 124 21.45 -19.68 8.30
N ARG A 125 21.54 -18.37 8.55
CA ARG A 125 22.82 -17.63 8.45
C ARG A 125 23.77 -17.90 9.63
N PRO A 126 24.99 -18.41 9.39
CA PRO A 126 26.00 -18.57 10.44
C PRO A 126 26.56 -17.21 10.88
N ARG A 127 26.42 -16.88 12.17
CA ARG A 127 26.91 -15.65 12.80
C ARG A 127 28.42 -15.46 12.56
N ARG A 128 28.82 -14.59 11.62
CA ARG A 128 30.21 -14.13 11.45
C ARG A 128 30.35 -12.63 11.73
N THR A 129 31.48 -12.29 12.34
CA THR A 129 31.79 -11.17 13.26
C THR A 129 31.72 -9.72 12.71
N ASN A 130 31.23 -9.46 11.49
CA ASN A 130 31.03 -8.10 10.95
C ASN A 130 29.54 -7.69 10.95
N ILE A 131 28.88 -7.76 12.11
CA ILE A 131 27.43 -8.04 12.22
C ILE A 131 26.54 -6.82 12.48
N GLU A 132 27.06 -5.66 12.88
CA GLU A 132 26.18 -4.59 13.39
C GLU A 132 25.34 -3.94 12.28
N LEU A 133 25.96 -3.52 11.17
CA LEU A 133 25.23 -2.85 10.09
C LEU A 133 24.30 -3.81 9.31
N ILE A 134 24.76 -5.03 9.06
CA ILE A 134 23.95 -6.04 8.34
C ILE A 134 22.82 -6.55 9.22
N SER A 135 23.04 -6.77 10.53
CA SER A 135 21.96 -7.20 11.42
C SER A 135 20.94 -6.10 11.70
N ALA A 136 21.36 -4.83 11.77
CA ALA A 136 20.44 -3.70 11.88
C ALA A 136 19.56 -3.59 10.62
N LEU A 137 20.16 -3.66 9.43
CA LEU A 137 19.42 -3.59 8.17
C LEU A 137 18.51 -4.81 7.94
N GLU A 138 18.93 -5.99 8.41
CA GLU A 138 18.14 -7.23 8.33
C GLU A 138 16.95 -7.21 9.30
N ASN A 139 17.14 -6.73 10.52
CA ASN A 139 16.09 -6.61 11.52
C ASN A 139 15.05 -5.55 11.09
N ASP A 140 15.52 -4.41 10.56
CA ASP A 140 14.65 -3.37 10.03
C ASP A 140 13.91 -3.82 8.77
N GLY A 141 14.57 -4.60 7.90
CA GLY A 141 13.98 -5.20 6.70
C GLY A 141 12.89 -6.23 7.03
N ALA A 142 13.13 -7.13 7.98
CA ALA A 142 12.16 -8.13 8.40
C ALA A 142 10.89 -7.48 8.99
N GLY A 143 11.05 -6.44 9.82
CA GLY A 143 9.93 -5.67 10.37
C GLY A 143 9.07 -5.03 9.30
N LEU A 144 9.68 -4.53 8.22
CA LEU A 144 8.95 -3.96 7.08
C LEU A 144 8.08 -5.00 6.38
N PHE A 145 8.61 -6.19 6.07
CA PHE A 145 7.85 -7.25 5.41
C PHE A 145 6.69 -7.75 6.27
N VAL A 146 6.90 -7.89 7.58
CA VAL A 146 5.83 -8.25 8.53
C VAL A 146 4.75 -7.18 8.58
N THR A 147 5.13 -5.90 8.59
CA THR A 147 4.17 -4.78 8.59
C THR A 147 3.33 -4.76 7.32
N ILE A 148 3.96 -4.92 6.15
CA ILE A 148 3.26 -4.97 4.86
C ILE A 148 2.32 -6.18 4.81
N PHE A 149 2.78 -7.35 5.24
CA PHE A 149 1.93 -8.54 5.31
C PHE A 149 0.72 -8.34 6.22
N ALA A 150 0.90 -7.75 7.42
CA ALA A 150 -0.21 -7.50 8.33
C ALA A 150 -1.25 -6.54 7.74
N LEU A 151 -0.80 -5.47 7.09
CA LEU A 151 -1.67 -4.54 6.38
C LEU A 151 -2.45 -5.26 5.27
N ARG A 152 -1.78 -6.06 4.44
CA ARG A 152 -2.40 -6.82 3.33
C ARG A 152 -3.35 -7.91 3.79
N PHE A 153 -3.01 -8.61 4.87
CA PHE A 153 -3.88 -9.60 5.47
C PHE A 153 -5.17 -8.97 6.01
N SER A 154 -5.10 -7.76 6.55
CA SER A 154 -6.29 -7.02 6.99
C SER A 154 -7.25 -6.71 5.83
N GLU A 155 -6.75 -6.47 4.60
CA GLU A 155 -7.60 -6.25 3.41
C GLU A 155 -8.40 -7.50 3.08
N VAL A 156 -7.77 -8.68 3.13
CA VAL A 156 -8.45 -9.96 2.88
C VAL A 156 -9.56 -10.15 3.90
N PHE A 157 -9.27 -9.95 5.19
CA PHE A 157 -10.25 -10.07 6.25
C PHE A 157 -11.45 -9.13 6.03
N ILE A 158 -11.19 -7.85 5.74
CA ILE A 158 -12.25 -6.87 5.47
C ILE A 158 -13.06 -7.28 4.23
N SER A 159 -12.40 -7.75 3.17
CA SER A 159 -13.07 -8.14 1.91
C SER A 159 -14.00 -9.35 2.03
N LEU A 160 -13.85 -10.17 3.09
CA LEU A 160 -14.67 -11.35 3.32
C LEU A 160 -15.91 -11.07 4.19
N TYR A 161 -15.81 -10.12 5.13
CA TYR A 161 -16.82 -9.92 6.18
C TYR A 161 -17.53 -8.56 6.12
N ARG A 162 -17.00 -7.57 5.40
CA ARG A 162 -17.50 -6.19 5.44
C ARG A 162 -18.25 -5.80 4.16
N PRO A 163 -19.20 -4.86 4.25
CA PRO A 163 -19.94 -4.38 3.09
C PRO A 163 -19.04 -3.62 2.10
N THR A 164 -19.47 -3.55 0.85
CA THR A 164 -18.67 -3.06 -0.28
C THR A 164 -18.02 -1.69 -0.07
N ALA A 165 -18.73 -0.72 0.49
CA ALA A 165 -18.20 0.63 0.71
C ALA A 165 -16.99 0.63 1.66
N GLU A 166 -17.03 -0.20 2.70
CA GLU A 166 -15.92 -0.35 3.63
C GLU A 166 -14.73 -1.07 3.01
N VAL A 167 -14.99 -2.08 2.16
CA VAL A 167 -13.95 -2.78 1.41
C VAL A 167 -13.19 -1.79 0.51
N PHE A 168 -13.89 -0.92 -0.22
CA PHE A 168 -13.24 0.09 -1.06
C PHE A 168 -12.41 1.10 -0.25
N VAL A 169 -12.91 1.58 0.89
CA VAL A 169 -12.14 2.48 1.77
C VAL A 169 -10.89 1.77 2.29
N ALA A 170 -11.02 0.54 2.78
CA ALA A 170 -9.89 -0.19 3.35
C ALA A 170 -8.83 -0.51 2.29
N VAL A 171 -9.25 -1.02 1.12
CA VAL A 171 -8.34 -1.34 0.01
C VAL A 171 -7.60 -0.09 -0.48
N THR A 172 -8.31 1.01 -0.70
CA THR A 172 -7.64 2.26 -1.15
C THR A 172 -6.68 2.80 -0.10
N THR A 173 -7.01 2.65 1.17
CA THR A 173 -6.14 3.07 2.29
C THR A 173 -4.90 2.21 2.41
N VAL A 174 -5.05 0.89 2.49
CA VAL A 174 -3.91 -0.01 2.63
C VAL A 174 -3.03 0.05 1.40
N TRP A 175 -3.60 0.11 0.20
CA TRP A 175 -2.81 0.24 -1.01
C TRP A 175 -1.99 1.55 -1.03
N ALA A 176 -2.60 2.67 -0.62
CA ALA A 176 -1.88 3.95 -0.47
C ALA A 176 -0.72 3.83 0.53
N LEU A 177 -0.97 3.26 1.71
CA LEU A 177 0.05 3.06 2.75
C LEU A 177 1.19 2.18 2.26
N CYS A 178 0.89 1.02 1.65
CA CYS A 178 1.90 0.12 1.11
C CYS A 178 2.74 0.81 0.02
N THR A 179 2.13 1.59 -0.87
CA THR A 179 2.85 2.35 -1.89
C THR A 179 3.77 3.39 -1.26
N MET A 180 3.29 4.18 -0.30
CA MET A 180 4.10 5.20 0.38
C MET A 180 5.28 4.57 1.13
N ILE A 181 5.03 3.50 1.89
CA ILE A 181 6.04 2.77 2.65
C ILE A 181 7.11 2.20 1.70
N ASN A 182 6.70 1.48 0.66
CA ASN A 182 7.62 0.87 -0.31
C ASN A 182 8.45 1.93 -1.05
N SER A 183 7.81 3.01 -1.48
CA SER A 183 8.49 4.08 -2.21
C SER A 183 9.54 4.76 -1.35
N ARG A 184 9.20 5.08 -0.10
CA ARG A 184 10.14 5.70 0.87
C ARG A 184 11.27 4.76 1.24
N PHE A 185 10.99 3.48 1.41
CA PHE A 185 12.02 2.48 1.66
C PHE A 185 13.00 2.38 0.48
N HIS A 186 12.49 2.30 -0.75
CA HIS A 186 13.32 2.25 -1.96
C HIS A 186 14.20 3.50 -2.09
N MET A 187 13.65 4.70 -1.92
CA MET A 187 14.43 5.94 -1.96
C MET A 187 15.51 5.97 -0.87
N ARG A 188 15.22 5.51 0.35
CA ARG A 188 16.22 5.43 1.43
C ARG A 188 17.35 4.47 1.09
N LEU A 189 17.03 3.30 0.54
CA LEU A 189 18.04 2.34 0.11
C LEU A 189 18.97 2.92 -0.96
N GLU A 190 18.42 3.59 -1.97
CA GLU A 190 19.21 4.20 -3.04
C GLU A 190 20.00 5.42 -2.53
N GLY A 191 19.45 6.17 -1.58
CA GLY A 191 20.16 7.25 -0.89
C GLY A 191 21.39 6.74 -0.12
N LEU A 192 21.27 5.60 0.58
CA LEU A 192 22.40 4.95 1.27
C LEU A 192 23.44 4.39 0.30
N ALA A 193 22.99 3.78 -0.80
CA ALA A 193 23.88 3.28 -1.84
C ALA A 193 24.73 4.42 -2.46
N LEU A 194 24.09 5.57 -2.72
CA LEU A 194 24.76 6.78 -3.20
C LEU A 194 25.78 7.34 -2.21
N ALA A 195 25.42 7.43 -0.93
CA ALA A 195 26.31 7.92 0.12
C ALA A 195 27.56 7.02 0.25
N THR A 196 27.37 5.71 0.18
CA THR A 196 28.45 4.71 0.23
C THR A 196 29.37 4.83 -0.98
N ALA A 197 28.80 4.98 -2.18
CA ALA A 197 29.57 5.16 -3.42
C ALA A 197 30.41 6.46 -3.39
N ARG A 198 29.85 7.57 -2.90
CA ARG A 198 30.59 8.84 -2.75
C ARG A 198 31.72 8.74 -1.73
N GLY A 199 31.47 8.11 -0.57
CA GLY A 199 32.50 7.89 0.44
C GLY A 199 33.67 7.06 -0.08
N ALA A 200 33.40 6.04 -0.89
CA ALA A 200 34.44 5.24 -1.53
C ALA A 200 35.29 6.03 -2.55
N VAL A 201 34.69 6.98 -3.27
CA VAL A 201 35.44 7.83 -4.23
C VAL A 201 36.39 8.80 -3.50
N ILE A 202 35.94 9.44 -2.42
CA ILE A 202 36.78 10.40 -1.66
C ILE A 202 38.02 9.69 -1.10
N MET A 203 37.86 8.48 -0.56
CA MET A 203 38.96 7.67 -0.04
C MET A 203 39.99 7.26 -1.10
N LEU A 204 39.62 7.25 -2.40
CA LEU A 204 40.53 6.96 -3.50
C LEU A 204 41.27 8.21 -4.00
N GLU A 205 40.71 9.40 -3.82
CA GLU A 205 41.39 10.66 -4.17
C GLU A 205 42.45 11.06 -3.13
N ASP A 206 42.31 10.62 -1.88
CA ASP A 206 43.25 10.89 -0.78
C ASP A 206 44.44 9.90 -0.70
N MET A 207 44.53 8.92 -1.61
CA MET A 207 45.58 7.90 -1.69
C MET A 207 46.58 8.16 -2.83
#